data_AF-A0A7J9XZU3-F1
#
_entry.id   AF-A0A7J9XZU3-F1
#
_cell.length_a   1.000
_cell.length_b   1.000
_cell.length_c   1.000
_cell.angle_alpha   90.00
_cell.angle_beta   90.00
_cell.angle_gamma   90.00
#
_symmetry.space_group_name_H-M   'P 1'
#
loop_
_entity.id
_entity.type
_entity.pdbx_description
1 polymer ?
#
loop_
_entity_poly.entity_id
_entity_poly.type
_entity_poly.pdbx_seq_one_letter_code
_entity_poly.pdbx_strand_id
1 'polypeptide(L)' 'MTERNPVVELTWTDPVTGTRGYLVLDRLVRGIASGGLRVRKGCALDEV' A
#
# COMPACT_ATOMS: atom_id res chain seq x y z
N MET A 1 6.66 23.08 -0.46
CA MET A 1 6.66 21.60 -0.32
C MET A 1 5.84 21.06 -1.45
N THR A 2 6.42 20.30 -2.37
CA THR A 2 5.67 19.66 -3.46
C THR A 2 4.95 18.45 -2.88
N GLU A 3 3.63 18.37 -2.98
CA GLU A 3 2.89 17.14 -2.66
C GLU A 3 3.44 16.02 -3.54
N ARG A 4 3.92 14.94 -2.91
CA ARG A 4 4.24 13.69 -3.59
C ARG A 4 3.03 12.80 -3.47
N ASN A 5 2.34 12.61 -4.58
CA ASN A 5 1.27 11.64 -4.67
C ASN A 5 1.89 10.27 -5.02
N PRO A 6 1.46 9.16 -4.39
CA PRO A 6 1.96 7.84 -4.74
C PRO A 6 1.62 7.49 -6.19
N VAL A 7 2.45 6.64 -6.80
CA VAL A 7 2.21 6.12 -8.15
C VAL A 7 0.99 5.20 -8.17
N VAL A 8 0.78 4.45 -7.09
CA VAL A 8 -0.39 3.58 -6.90
C VAL A 8 -0.84 3.63 -5.45
N GLU A 9 -2.15 3.72 -5.25
CA GLU A 9 -2.83 3.45 -4.00
C GLU A 9 -3.98 2.48 -4.28
N LEU A 10 -3.96 1.32 -3.62
CA LEU A 10 -4.95 0.27 -3.82
C LEU A 10 -5.44 -0.23 -2.46
N THR A 11 -6.76 -0.23 -2.28
CA THR A 11 -7.41 -1.02 -1.22
C THR A 11 -7.95 -2.31 -1.83
N TRP A 12 -7.53 -3.43 -1.29
CA TRP A 12 -8.01 -4.76 -1.67
C TRP A 12 -8.82 -5.37 -0.53
N THR A 13 -9.85 -6.15 -0.86
CA THR A 13 -10.60 -6.94 0.13
C THR A 13 -10.33 -8.42 -0.15
N ASP A 14 -9.80 -9.12 0.84
CA ASP A 14 -9.56 -10.55 0.75
C ASP A 14 -10.88 -11.30 0.57
N PRO A 15 -11.09 -12.04 -0.54
CA PRO A 15 -12.35 -12.75 -0.76
C PRO A 15 -12.56 -13.91 0.21
N VAL A 16 -11.52 -14.40 0.90
CA VAL A 16 -11.65 -15.51 1.86
C VAL A 16 -12.04 -15.00 3.24
N THR A 17 -11.35 -13.98 3.75
CA THR A 17 -11.56 -13.49 5.13
C THR A 17 -12.37 -12.20 5.23
N GLY A 18 -12.59 -11.50 4.11
CA GLY A 18 -13.18 -10.15 4.09
C GLY A 18 -12.25 -9.05 4.62
N THR A 19 -10.99 -9.38 4.94
CA THR A 19 -10.02 -8.42 5.49
C THR A 19 -9.64 -7.38 4.43
N ARG A 20 -9.62 -6.11 4.81
CA ARG A 20 -9.07 -5.04 3.95
C ARG A 20 -7.54 -5.01 4.06
N GLY A 21 -6.88 -4.99 2.91
CA GLY A 21 -5.44 -4.77 2.76
C GLY A 21 -5.16 -3.52 1.93
N TYR A 22 -3.97 -2.97 2.10
CA TYR A 22 -3.53 -1.74 1.44
C TYR A 22 -2.19 -2.00 0.72
N LEU A 23 -2.08 -1.49 -0.50
CA LEU A 23 -0.84 -1.48 -1.28
C LEU A 23 -0.59 -0.06 -1.77
N VAL A 24 0.54 0.51 -1.36
CA VAL A 24 1.01 1.83 -1.81
C VAL A 24 2.34 1.66 -2.51
N LEU A 25 2.45 2.21 -3.73
CA LEU A 25 3.71 2.37 -4.43
C LEU A 25 4.06 3.86 -4.45
N ASP A 26 4.86 4.32 -3.48
CA ASP A 26 5.25 5.73 -3.38
C ASP A 26 6.00 6.21 -4.64
N ARG A 27 7.02 5.43 -5.05
CA ARG A 27 7.87 5.78 -6.19
C ARG A 27 8.45 4.56 -6.88
N LEU A 28 8.79 4.74 -8.15
CA LEU A 28 9.58 3.78 -8.92
C LEU A 28 11.04 4.22 -8.96
N VAL A 29 11.96 3.29 -8.72
CA VAL A 29 13.40 3.47 -8.95
C VAL A 29 13.77 2.55 -10.11
N ARG A 30 14.15 3.13 -11.25
CA ARG A 30 14.45 2.39 -12.49
C ARG A 30 13.29 1.46 -12.91
N GLY A 31 12.05 1.91 -12.72
CA GLY A 31 10.84 1.17 -13.07
C GLY A 31 10.38 0.14 -12.02
N ILE A 32 11.06 0.03 -10.87
CA ILE A 32 10.74 -0.96 -9.84
C ILE A 32 10.45 -0.26 -8.51
N ALA A 33 9.42 -0.72 -7.80
CA ALA A 33 9.21 -0.45 -6.38
C ALA A 33 9.47 -1.72 -5.57
N SER A 34 10.02 -1.57 -4.37
CA SER A 34 10.18 -2.64 -3.40
C SER A 34 9.78 -2.14 -2.02
N GLY A 35 9.41 -3.05 -1.13
CA GLY A 35 8.94 -2.70 0.20
C GLY A 35 8.74 -3.93 1.08
N GLY A 36 8.45 -3.69 2.35
CA GLY A 36 8.10 -4.75 3.29
C GLY A 36 6.62 -5.12 3.20
N LEU A 37 6.28 -6.30 3.71
CA LEU A 37 4.91 -6.74 3.94
C LEU A 37 4.64 -6.77 5.45
N ARG A 38 3.53 -6.16 5.88
CA ARG A 38 3.04 -6.24 7.26
C ARG A 38 1.69 -6.94 7.29
N VAL A 39 1.61 -8.03 8.06
CA VAL A 39 0.34 -8.71 8.35
C VAL A 39 -0.01 -8.43 9.80
N ARG A 40 -0.90 -7.47 10.02
CA ARG A 40 -1.35 -7.07 11.37
C ARG A 40 -2.84 -6.72 11.31
N LYS A 41 -3.59 -7.16 12.32
CA LYS A 41 -4.98 -6.75 12.49
C LYS A 41 -5.04 -5.23 12.71
N GLY A 42 -5.97 -4.57 12.03
CA GLY A 42 -6.13 -3.12 12.12
C GLY A 42 -5.03 -2.33 11.42
N CYS A 43 -4.43 -2.89 10.36
CA CYS A 43 -3.67 -2.04 9.44
C CYS A 43 -4.61 -0.98 8.83
N ALA A 44 -4.11 0.24 8.65
CA ALA A 44 -4.80 1.36 8.02
C ALA A 44 -4.01 1.88 6.81
N LEU A 45 -4.58 2.77 6.01
CA LEU A 45 -3.92 3.29 4.81
C LEU A 45 -2.84 4.33 5.16
N ASP A 46 -3.07 5.14 6.19
CA ASP A 46 -2.20 6.24 6.61
C ASP A 46 -0.85 5.80 7.21
N GLU A 47 -0.72 4.53 7.57
CA GLU A 47 0.54 3.94 8.05
C GLU A 47 1.38 3.23 6.96
N VAL A 48 0.86 3.16 5.73
CA VAL A 48 1.45 2.45 4.58
C VAL A 48 2.01 3.46 3.59
#